data_AF-A0A956THA8-F1
#
_entry.id   AF-A0A956THA8-F1
#
_cell.length_a   1.000
_cell.length_b   1.000
_cell.length_c   1.000
_cell.angle_alpha   90.00
_cell.angle_beta   90.00
_cell.angle_gamma   90.00
#
_symmetry.space_group_name_H-M   'P 1'
#
loop_
_entity.id
_entity.type
_entity.pdbx_description
1 polymer ?
#
loop_
_entity_poly.entity_id
_entity_poly.type
_entity_poly.pdbx_seq_one_letter_code
_entity_poly.pdbx_strand_id
1 'polypeptide(L)'
;RVAHLLLGRTRREAVGGVLDPGLRALLEEVLSYSGVKSQLAAVGPDPAPAPVAAISFRKDSLAADFFSTVTTLGTPQDVALQEMRIECFFPANQQTRESPFFSGPARWSDLPAQPGV
;
A
#
# COMPACT_ATOMS: atom_id res chain seq x y z
N ARG A 1 -8.90 9.89 2.02
CA ARG A 1 -8.89 8.63 2.81
C ARG A 1 -7.58 7.85 2.62
N VAL A 2 -7.22 7.42 1.40
CA VAL A 2 -5.95 6.69 1.16
C VAL A 2 -4.71 7.50 1.57
N ALA A 3 -4.63 8.77 1.19
CA ALA A 3 -3.51 9.64 1.59
C ALA A 3 -3.30 9.71 3.11
N HIS A 4 -4.38 9.77 3.89
CA HIS A 4 -4.33 9.78 5.35
C HIS A 4 -3.78 8.46 5.90
N LEU A 5 -4.23 7.32 5.37
CA LEU A 5 -3.73 5.99 5.77
C LEU A 5 -2.24 5.83 5.48
N LEU A 6 -1.81 6.22 4.28
CA LEU A 6 -0.41 6.13 3.86
C LEU A 6 0.48 7.03 4.72
N LEU A 7 0.08 8.28 4.95
CA LEU A 7 0.86 9.20 5.80
C LEU A 7 0.94 8.74 7.25
N GLY A 8 -0.15 8.19 7.81
CA GLY A 8 -0.14 7.61 9.15
C GLY A 8 0.83 6.42 9.24
N ARG A 9 0.85 5.57 8.21
CA ARG A 9 1.77 4.43 8.13
C ARG A 9 3.23 4.88 7.98
N THR A 10 3.52 5.77 7.04
CA THR A 10 4.87 6.34 6.82
C THR A 10 5.45 6.94 8.10
N ARG A 11 4.66 7.65 8.90
CA ARG A 11 5.11 8.22 10.19
C ARG A 11 5.47 7.14 11.22
N ARG A 12 4.71 6.05 11.29
CA ARG A 12 4.98 4.93 12.23
C ARG A 12 6.19 4.10 11.83
N GLU A 13 6.42 3.98 10.51
CA GLU A 13 7.52 3.19 9.96
C GLU A 13 8.86 3.95 9.97
N ALA A 14 8.87 5.24 10.33
CA ALA A 14 10.10 6.01 10.50
C ALA A 14 11.01 5.38 11.58
N VAL A 15 12.26 5.11 11.22
CA VAL A 15 13.24 4.44 12.11
C VAL A 15 13.41 5.25 13.40
N GLY A 16 13.16 4.61 14.55
CA GLY A 16 13.25 5.25 15.87
C GLY A 16 12.24 6.36 16.13
N GLY A 17 11.18 6.49 15.31
CA GLY A 17 10.19 7.56 15.41
C GLY A 17 10.71 8.93 14.95
N VAL A 18 11.92 9.00 14.39
CA VAL A 18 12.54 10.24 13.90
C VAL A 18 12.37 10.31 12.39
N LEU A 19 11.84 11.44 11.92
CA LEU A 19 11.86 11.77 10.49
C LEU A 19 13.28 12.17 10.11
N ASP A 20 14.00 11.27 9.46
CA ASP A 20 15.28 11.60 8.84
C ASP A 20 15.10 12.70 7.76
N PRO A 21 16.18 13.37 7.33
CA PRO A 21 16.09 14.45 6.35
C PRO A 21 15.45 14.03 5.01
N GLY A 22 15.67 12.79 4.56
CA GLY A 22 15.11 12.28 3.32
C GLY A 22 13.60 12.05 3.43
N LEU A 23 13.15 11.44 4.52
CA LEU A 23 11.74 11.25 4.80
C LEU A 23 11.01 12.59 4.99
N ARG A 24 11.66 13.57 5.62
CA ARG A 24 11.12 14.93 5.73
C ARG A 24 10.94 15.58 4.36
N ALA A 25 11.95 15.54 3.50
CA ALA A 25 11.87 16.08 2.14
C ALA A 25 10.76 15.41 1.32
N LEU A 26 10.63 14.08 1.40
CA LEU A 26 9.56 13.33 0.74
C LEU A 26 8.18 13.74 1.27
N LEU A 27 8.03 13.90 2.58
CA LEU A 27 6.77 14.37 3.17
C LEU A 27 6.41 15.78 2.69
N GLU A 28 7.39 16.69 2.62
CA GLU A 28 7.20 18.04 2.08
C GLU A 28 6.76 18.01 0.61
N GLU A 29 7.39 17.17 -0.21
CA GLU A 29 7.03 16.97 -1.62
C GLU A 29 5.59 16.46 -1.74
N VAL A 30 5.21 15.38 -1.05
CA VAL A 30 3.86 14.82 -1.10
C VAL A 30 2.81 15.83 -0.66
N LEU A 31 3.11 16.63 0.38
CA LEU A 31 2.22 17.69 0.84
C LEU A 31 2.10 18.86 -0.15
N SER A 32 3.02 18.99 -1.11
CA SER A 32 2.94 19.98 -2.18
C SER A 32 1.95 19.59 -3.29
N TYR A 33 1.60 18.31 -3.40
CA TYR A 33 0.69 17.83 -4.44
C TYR A 33 -0.73 18.39 -4.25
N SER A 34 -1.33 18.79 -5.37
CA SER A 34 -2.67 19.37 -5.39
C SER A 34 -3.70 18.42 -4.76
N GLY A 35 -4.56 18.97 -3.89
CA GLY A 35 -5.62 18.22 -3.23
C GLY A 35 -5.19 17.38 -2.01
N VAL A 36 -3.90 17.16 -1.76
CA VAL A 36 -3.46 16.34 -0.61
C VAL A 36 -3.78 17.02 0.73
N LYS A 37 -3.43 18.30 0.88
CA LYS A 37 -3.68 19.07 2.12
C LYS A 37 -5.18 19.17 2.45
N SER A 38 -6.03 19.43 1.45
CA SER A 38 -7.47 19.51 1.66
C SER A 38 -8.08 18.15 2.01
N GLN A 39 -7.63 17.07 1.37
CA GLN A 39 -8.06 15.71 1.70
C GLN A 39 -7.63 15.26 3.10
N LEU A 40 -6.46 15.69 3.58
CA LEU A 40 -6.01 15.42 4.94
C LEU A 40 -6.85 16.17 5.98
N ALA A 41 -7.13 17.45 5.75
CA ALA A 41 -7.97 18.25 6.64
C ALA A 41 -9.41 17.73 6.72
N ALA A 42 -9.91 17.07 5.67
CA ALA A 42 -11.25 16.47 5.62
C ALA A 42 -11.36 15.11 6.34
N VAL A 43 -10.25 14.52 6.77
CA VAL A 43 -10.24 13.24 7.51
C VAL A 43 -10.07 13.55 9.00
N GLY A 44 -11.02 13.10 9.82
CA GLY A 44 -10.96 13.22 11.28
C GLY A 44 -9.83 12.38 11.91
N PRO A 45 -9.66 12.43 13.24
CA PRO A 45 -8.60 11.69 13.94
C PRO A 45 -8.60 10.20 13.60
N ASP A 46 -7.38 9.64 13.50
CA ASP A 46 -7.09 8.31 12.97
C ASP A 46 -7.92 7.21 13.69
N PRO A 47 -8.80 6.46 13.01
CA PRO A 47 -9.21 5.17 13.56
C PRO A 47 -7.95 4.29 13.64
N ALA A 48 -7.80 3.55 14.74
CA ALA A 48 -6.68 2.62 14.92
C ALA A 48 -6.41 1.85 13.62
N PRO A 49 -5.13 1.68 13.21
CA PRO A 49 -4.80 1.20 11.88
C PRO A 49 -5.41 -0.18 11.66
N ALA A 50 -6.35 -0.24 10.72
CA ALA A 50 -6.89 -1.51 10.27
C ALA A 50 -5.78 -2.25 9.50
N PRO A 51 -5.65 -3.59 9.66
CA PRO A 51 -4.69 -4.40 8.89
C PRO A 51 -4.99 -4.42 7.39
N VAL A 52 -6.11 -3.81 6.99
CA VAL A 52 -6.64 -3.77 5.63
C VAL A 52 -6.95 -2.32 5.24
N ALA A 53 -6.47 -1.89 4.07
CA ALA A 53 -6.78 -0.58 3.50
C ALA A 53 -7.67 -0.73 2.25
N ALA A 54 -8.85 -0.12 2.26
CA ALA A 54 -9.69 -0.03 1.06
C ALA A 54 -9.15 1.06 0.12
N ILE A 55 -8.95 0.72 -1.15
CA ILE A 55 -8.31 1.58 -2.15
C ILE A 55 -9.12 1.53 -3.44
N SER A 56 -9.49 2.70 -3.95
CA SER A 56 -10.18 2.85 -5.24
C SER A 56 -9.31 3.64 -6.20
N PHE A 57 -9.01 3.05 -7.35
CA PHE A 57 -8.32 3.69 -8.45
C PHE A 57 -9.32 4.09 -9.53
N ARG A 58 -9.16 5.33 -10.03
CA ARG A 58 -9.91 5.87 -11.16
C ARG A 58 -8.91 6.53 -12.10
N LYS A 59 -8.86 6.08 -13.34
CA LYS A 59 -8.00 6.67 -14.39
C LYS A 59 -8.70 6.48 -15.74
N ASP A 60 -9.04 7.58 -16.41
CA ASP A 60 -9.80 7.53 -17.67
C ASP A 60 -11.08 6.67 -17.51
N SER A 61 -11.25 5.62 -18.31
CA SER A 61 -12.35 4.65 -18.19
C SER A 61 -12.08 3.52 -17.18
N LEU A 62 -10.87 3.42 -16.62
CA LEU A 62 -10.51 2.40 -15.65
C LEU A 62 -11.04 2.76 -14.26
N ALA A 63 -11.80 1.83 -13.71
CA ALA A 63 -12.30 1.84 -12.36
C ALA A 63 -11.95 0.52 -11.67
N ALA A 64 -11.21 0.58 -10.59
CA ALA A 64 -10.77 -0.61 -9.87
C ALA A 64 -10.82 -0.37 -8.36
N ASP A 65 -11.44 -1.29 -7.63
CA ASP A 65 -11.58 -1.21 -6.18
C ASP A 65 -10.89 -2.43 -5.55
N PHE A 66 -10.08 -2.16 -4.54
CA PHE A 66 -9.23 -3.12 -3.86
C PHE A 66 -9.36 -2.99 -2.35
N PHE A 67 -8.99 -4.07 -1.68
CA PHE A 67 -8.46 -3.97 -0.33
C PHE A 67 -7.00 -4.45 -0.34
N SER A 68 -6.11 -3.72 0.33
CA SER A 68 -4.71 -4.12 0.47
C SER A 68 -4.42 -4.67 1.85
N THR A 69 -3.49 -5.62 1.93
CA THR A 69 -2.91 -6.11 3.17
C THR A 69 -1.41 -5.87 3.16
N VAL A 70 -0.84 -5.56 4.32
CA VAL A 70 0.59 -5.36 4.48
C VAL A 70 1.13 -6.46 5.39
N THR A 71 2.05 -7.25 4.88
CA THR A 71 2.76 -8.27 5.64
C THR A 71 4.18 -7.83 5.90
N THR A 72 4.58 -7.77 7.16
CA THR A 72 5.95 -7.47 7.58
C THR A 72 6.68 -8.78 7.91
N LEU A 73 7.80 -9.03 7.23
CA LEU A 73 8.68 -10.16 7.48
C LEU A 73 9.90 -9.68 8.26
N GLY A 74 9.92 -9.99 9.56
CA GLY A 74 11.08 -9.79 10.42
C GLY A 74 11.94 -11.04 10.47
N THR A 75 13.22 -10.94 10.16
CA THR A 75 14.23 -11.93 10.55
C THR A 75 14.78 -11.53 11.92
N PRO A 76 14.47 -12.24 13.02
CA PRO A 76 14.77 -11.79 14.39
C PRO A 76 16.25 -11.98 14.79
N GLN A 77 17.19 -11.76 13.86
CA GLN A 77 18.62 -11.91 14.14
C GLN A 77 19.32 -10.59 14.44
N ASP A 78 18.74 -9.45 14.08
CA ASP A 78 19.34 -8.16 14.43
C ASP A 78 18.28 -7.04 14.45
N VAL A 79 18.29 -6.24 15.51
CA VAL A 79 17.35 -5.10 15.73
C VAL A 79 17.56 -3.99 14.69
N ALA A 80 18.66 -4.07 13.92
CA ALA A 80 19.01 -3.17 12.82
C ALA A 80 18.67 -3.70 11.41
N LEU A 81 18.17 -4.93 11.27
CA LEU A 81 17.83 -5.50 9.95
C LEU A 81 16.54 -4.90 9.40
N GLN A 82 16.60 -4.51 8.12
CA GLN A 82 15.47 -3.98 7.37
C GLN A 82 14.34 -5.02 7.32
N GLU A 83 13.20 -4.70 7.92
CA GLU A 83 11.99 -5.49 7.77
C GLU A 83 11.53 -5.47 6.31
N MET A 84 11.37 -6.64 5.69
CA MET A 84 10.80 -6.71 4.34
C MET A 84 9.27 -6.58 4.44
N ARG A 85 8.69 -5.66 3.68
CA ARG A 85 7.23 -5.47 3.63
C ARG A 85 6.69 -5.87 2.28
N ILE A 86 5.71 -6.75 2.29
CA ILE A 86 4.96 -7.17 1.10
C ILE A 86 3.56 -6.57 1.20
N GLU A 87 3.17 -5.78 0.21
CA GLU A 87 1.81 -5.28 0.10
C GLU A 87 1.08 -6.01 -1.03
N CYS A 88 -0.05 -6.63 -0.69
CA CYS A 88 -0.88 -7.38 -1.62
C CYS A 88 -2.19 -6.63 -1.86
N PHE A 89 -2.63 -6.53 -3.11
CA PHE A 89 -3.87 -5.88 -3.51
C PHE A 89 -4.87 -6.91 -4.00
N PHE A 90 -6.00 -7.04 -3.30
CA PHE A 90 -7.04 -7.99 -3.63
C PHE A 90 -8.25 -7.27 -4.23
N PRO A 91 -8.82 -7.78 -5.33
CA PRO A 91 -9.97 -7.13 -5.97
C PRO A 91 -11.21 -7.22 -5.08
N ALA A 92 -11.79 -6.07 -4.77
CA ALA A 92 -12.94 -5.94 -3.88
C ALA A 92 -14.29 -6.21 -4.57
N ASN A 93 -14.31 -6.27 -5.90
CA ASN A 93 -15.50 -6.58 -6.70
C ASN A 93 -15.18 -7.36 -7.98
N GLN A 94 -16.21 -7.87 -8.64
CA GLN A 94 -16.09 -8.69 -9.85
C GLN A 94 -15.54 -7.88 -11.04
N GLN A 95 -16.00 -6.64 -11.22
CA GLN A 95 -15.50 -5.73 -12.26
C GLN A 95 -13.97 -5.57 -12.19
N THR A 96 -13.42 -5.45 -10.99
CA THR A 96 -11.97 -5.32 -10.78
C THR A 96 -11.25 -6.63 -11.06
N ARG A 97 -11.81 -7.79 -10.67
CA ARG A 97 -11.25 -9.13 -10.97
C ARG A 97 -11.11 -9.40 -12.46
N GLU A 98 -12.10 -8.98 -13.23
CA GLU A 98 -12.16 -9.20 -14.67
C GLU A 98 -11.46 -8.09 -15.47
N SER A 99 -10.96 -7.06 -14.77
CA SER A 99 -10.27 -5.96 -15.43
C SER A 99 -8.92 -6.41 -16.04
N PRO A 100 -8.50 -5.78 -17.15
CA PRO A 100 -7.21 -6.07 -17.80
C PRO A 100 -5.99 -6.02 -16.88
N PHE A 101 -6.09 -5.30 -15.74
CA PHE A 101 -5.04 -5.23 -14.72
C PHE A 101 -4.70 -6.61 -14.10
N PHE A 102 -5.69 -7.49 -13.95
CA PHE A 102 -5.51 -8.86 -13.45
C PHE A 102 -5.40 -9.91 -14.55
N SER A 103 -5.56 -9.51 -15.81
CA SER A 103 -5.50 -10.39 -16.98
C SER A 103 -4.08 -10.60 -17.52
N GLY A 104 -3.04 -10.31 -16.71
CA GLY A 104 -1.63 -10.55 -17.04
C GLY A 104 -1.32 -12.02 -17.38
N PRO A 105 -0.13 -12.32 -17.92
CA PRO A 105 0.15 -13.63 -18.49
C PRO A 105 0.09 -14.71 -17.41
N ALA A 106 -0.43 -15.89 -17.81
CA ALA A 106 -0.52 -17.16 -17.10
C ALA A 106 -0.56 -17.06 -15.56
N ARG A 107 -1.71 -17.39 -14.97
CA ARG A 107 -1.81 -17.56 -13.53
C ARG A 107 -0.79 -18.61 -13.08
N TRP A 108 -0.33 -18.55 -11.84
CA TRP A 108 0.49 -19.61 -11.24
C TRP A 108 -0.14 -21.01 -11.43
N SER A 109 -1.48 -21.10 -11.44
CA SER A 109 -2.23 -22.32 -11.75
C SER A 109 -2.10 -22.82 -13.18
N ASP A 110 -1.73 -21.93 -14.09
CA ASP A 110 -1.59 -22.18 -15.53
C ASP A 110 -0.13 -22.53 -15.89
N LEU A 111 0.79 -22.40 -14.94
CA LEU A 111 2.18 -22.82 -15.10
C LEU A 111 2.28 -24.34 -14.93
N PRO A 112 3.04 -25.05 -15.78
CA PRO A 112 3.27 -26.46 -15.59
C PRO A 112 3.94 -26.69 -14.23
N ALA A 113 3.49 -27.73 -13.51
CA ALA A 113 4.15 -28.18 -12.29
C ALA A 113 5.63 -28.43 -12.60
N GLN A 114 6.51 -27.76 -11.85
CA GLN A 114 7.95 -27.96 -12.01
C GLN A 114 8.29 -29.40 -11.63
N PRO A 115 8.95 -30.18 -12.49
CA PRO A 115 9.34 -31.54 -12.15
C PRO A 115 10.42 -31.50 -11.07
N GLY A 116 10.05 -31.94 -9.85
CA GLY A 116 10.96 -32.39 -8.79
C GLY A 116 11.84 -31.32 -8.15
N VAL A 117 11.51 -30.94 -6.91
CA VAL A 117 12.51 -30.57 -5.89
C VAL A 117 12.53 -31.70 -4.87
#